data_AF-A0AAD7KEK1-F1
#
_entry.id   AF-A0AAD7KEK1-F1
#
_cell.length_a   1.000
_cell.length_b   1.000
_cell.length_c   1.000
_cell.angle_alpha   90.00
_cell.angle_beta   90.00
_cell.angle_gamma   90.00
#
_symmetry.space_group_name_H-M   'P 1'
#
loop_
_entity.id
_entity.type
_entity.pdbx_description
1 polymer ?
#
loop_
_entity_poly.entity_id
_entity_poly.type
_entity_poly.pdbx_seq_one_letter_code
_entity_poly.pdbx_strand_id
1 'polypeptide(L)'
;MHAEERLKEMGALDTDDQSSKSDNNPPDEEAYRYNRFVFQVSSASFSYIHFLVDDESVAHAREILEAAGYTFTDEEAKEDEHQVRVLAGYKAALTNPRVSEEAKEHAREYLKEHNAL
;
A
#
# COMPACT_ATOMS: atom_id res chain seq x y z
N MET A 1 1.94 11.16 57.24
CA MET A 1 0.48 10.93 57.26
C MET A 1 -0.18 12.30 57.21
N HIS A 2 -0.64 12.90 56.12
CA HIS A 2 -1.55 12.38 55.09
C HIS A 2 -1.57 13.34 53.86
N ALA A 3 -0.51 13.37 53.05
CA ALA A 3 -0.55 14.10 51.76
C ALA A 3 -0.89 13.15 50.59
N GLU A 4 -0.44 11.91 50.66
CA GLU A 4 -0.65 10.90 49.60
C GLU A 4 -2.05 10.27 49.63
N GLU A 5 -2.74 10.29 50.77
CA GLU A 5 -4.08 9.70 50.91
C GLU A 5 -5.19 10.56 50.27
N ARG A 6 -4.99 11.88 50.18
CA ARG A 6 -5.98 12.79 49.55
C ARG A 6 -5.97 12.76 48.03
N LEU A 7 -4.92 12.22 47.41
CA LEU A 7 -4.85 12.02 45.96
C LEU A 7 -5.60 10.77 45.50
N LYS A 8 -5.95 9.85 46.41
CA LYS A 8 -6.78 8.66 46.11
C LYS A 8 -8.29 8.91 46.21
N GLU A 9 -8.73 9.89 46.98
CA GLU A 9 -10.16 10.17 47.19
C GLU A 9 -10.79 11.10 46.14
N MET A 10 -10.00 11.79 45.30
CA MET A 10 -10.53 12.72 44.28
C MET A 10 -10.90 12.07 42.94
N GLY A 11 -10.99 10.73 42.86
CA GLY A 11 -11.54 10.03 41.69
C GLY A 11 -10.80 10.32 40.37
N ALA A 12 -9.56 10.79 40.43
CA ALA A 12 -8.77 11.20 39.29
C ALA A 12 -7.50 10.35 39.23
N LEU A 13 -7.64 9.03 39.13
CA LEU A 13 -6.64 8.12 38.54
C LEU A 13 -7.24 6.70 38.50
N ASP A 14 -8.12 6.43 37.54
CA ASP A 14 -8.23 5.07 36.99
C ASP A 14 -7.02 4.87 36.08
N THR A 15 -5.87 4.54 36.67
CA THR A 15 -4.73 3.98 35.93
C THR A 15 -4.96 2.49 35.73
N ASP A 16 -6.00 2.15 34.98
CA ASP A 16 -6.13 0.85 34.32
C ASP A 16 -6.31 1.02 32.81
N ASP A 17 -5.90 2.16 32.24
CA ASP A 17 -5.42 2.14 30.86
C ASP A 17 -4.03 1.50 30.90
N GLN A 18 -4.03 0.17 30.87
CA GLN A 18 -2.95 -0.58 30.24
C GLN A 18 -2.90 -0.09 28.79
N SER A 19 -2.27 1.08 28.59
CA SER A 19 -1.65 1.47 27.35
C SER A 19 -0.78 0.28 27.00
N SER A 20 -1.37 -0.62 26.19
CA SER A 20 -0.68 -1.71 25.57
C SER A 20 0.48 -1.03 24.89
N LYS A 21 1.68 -1.23 25.45
CA LYS A 21 2.94 -0.93 24.79
C LYS A 21 2.77 -1.52 23.40
N SER A 22 2.43 -0.69 22.42
CA SER A 22 2.27 -1.17 21.06
C SER A 22 3.66 -1.60 20.68
N ASP A 23 3.78 -2.89 20.42
CA ASP A 23 5.01 -3.54 20.01
C ASP A 23 5.48 -2.85 18.72
N ASN A 24 6.27 -1.79 18.90
CA ASN A 24 7.04 -1.15 17.84
C ASN A 24 8.21 -2.06 17.49
N ASN A 25 7.90 -3.31 17.12
CA ASN A 25 8.82 -4.17 16.45
C ASN A 25 8.92 -3.65 15.01
N PRO A 26 10.09 -3.22 14.53
CA PRO A 26 10.26 -2.99 13.10
C PRO A 26 9.82 -4.26 12.35
N PRO A 27 9.15 -4.13 11.19
CA PRO A 27 8.81 -5.31 10.38
C PRO A 27 10.08 -6.13 10.19
N ASP A 28 9.94 -7.45 10.35
CA ASP A 28 11.07 -8.37 10.26
C ASP A 28 11.85 -8.10 8.97
N GLU A 29 13.17 -8.26 9.07
CA GLU A 29 14.08 -8.00 7.95
C GLU A 29 13.69 -8.82 6.71
N GLU A 30 12.99 -9.94 6.91
CA GLU A 30 12.47 -10.85 5.91
C GLU A 30 11.32 -10.25 5.08
N ALA A 31 10.34 -9.59 5.69
CA ALA A 31 9.24 -8.91 4.99
C ALA A 31 9.76 -7.74 4.14
N TYR A 32 10.76 -7.01 4.62
CA TYR A 32 11.43 -5.97 3.83
C TYR A 32 12.21 -6.57 2.66
N ARG A 33 12.89 -7.71 2.86
CA ARG A 33 13.60 -8.42 1.79
C ARG A 33 12.65 -8.99 0.75
N TYR A 34 11.51 -9.55 1.17
CA TYR A 34 10.49 -10.10 0.27
C TYR A 34 9.88 -9.00 -0.60
N ASN A 35 9.41 -7.90 -0.01
CA ASN A 35 8.85 -6.79 -0.78
C ASN A 35 9.88 -6.15 -1.73
N ARG A 36 11.14 -6.01 -1.29
CA ARG A 36 12.22 -5.51 -2.14
C ARG A 36 12.55 -6.47 -3.29
N PHE A 37 12.58 -7.77 -3.02
CA PHE A 37 12.83 -8.81 -4.02
C PHE A 37 11.69 -8.88 -5.05
N VAL A 38 10.44 -8.88 -4.60
CA VAL A 38 9.26 -8.88 -5.49
C VAL A 38 9.28 -7.64 -6.39
N PHE A 39 9.63 -6.47 -5.86
CA PHE A 39 9.75 -5.25 -6.65
C PHE A 39 10.92 -5.31 -7.65
N GLN A 40 12.07 -5.84 -7.23
CA GLN A 40 13.28 -5.97 -8.07
C GLN A 40 13.11 -7.01 -9.20
N VAL A 41 12.46 -8.14 -8.92
CA VAL A 41 12.21 -9.20 -9.91
C VAL A 41 11.15 -8.74 -10.91
N SER A 42 10.13 -8.03 -10.44
CA SER A 42 9.12 -7.42 -11.32
C SER A 42 9.73 -6.39 -12.26
N SER A 43 10.60 -5.50 -11.74
CA SER A 43 11.25 -4.47 -12.57
C SER A 43 12.26 -5.06 -13.56
N ALA A 44 13.03 -6.08 -13.16
CA ALA A 44 13.96 -6.76 -14.05
C ALA A 44 13.26 -7.52 -15.18
N SER A 45 12.13 -8.17 -14.88
CA SER A 45 11.33 -8.90 -15.88
C SER A 45 10.69 -7.95 -16.89
N PHE A 46 10.17 -6.81 -16.43
CA PHE A 46 9.61 -5.78 -17.31
C PHE A 46 10.69 -5.15 -18.21
N SER A 47 11.89 -4.91 -17.66
CA SER A 47 13.01 -4.36 -18.42
C SER A 47 13.53 -5.34 -19.49
N TYR A 48 13.49 -6.65 -19.23
CA TYR A 48 13.86 -7.67 -20.21
C TYR A 48 12.85 -7.79 -21.36
N ILE A 49 11.55 -7.65 -21.07
CA ILE A 49 10.50 -7.63 -22.10
C ILE A 49 10.70 -6.41 -23.01
N HIS A 50 10.93 -5.22 -22.46
CA HIS A 50 11.17 -4.02 -23.26
C HIS A 50 12.46 -4.11 -24.11
N PHE A 51 13.49 -4.83 -23.64
CA PHE A 51 14.72 -5.03 -24.42
C PHE A 51 14.54 -6.00 -25.60
N LEU A 52 13.58 -6.94 -25.53
CA LEU A 52 13.34 -7.94 -26.55
C LEU A 52 12.23 -7.57 -27.55
N VAL A 53 11.46 -6.54 -27.26
CA VAL A 53 10.40 -6.05 -28.15
C VAL A 53 10.98 -4.91 -28.99
N ASP A 54 11.17 -5.16 -30.29
CA ASP A 54 11.66 -4.15 -31.23
C ASP A 54 10.65 -3.01 -31.41
N ASP A 55 11.12 -1.78 -31.53
CA ASP A 55 10.28 -0.57 -31.67
C ASP A 55 9.28 -0.67 -32.86
N GLU A 56 9.65 -1.37 -33.95
CA GLU A 56 8.76 -1.59 -35.10
C GLU A 56 7.55 -2.46 -34.75
N SER A 57 7.72 -3.45 -33.86
CA SER A 57 6.63 -4.33 -33.45
C SER A 57 5.63 -3.60 -32.55
N VAL A 58 6.10 -2.68 -31.70
CA VAL A 58 5.26 -1.80 -30.88
C VAL A 58 4.48 -0.83 -31.77
N ALA A 59 5.14 -0.24 -32.77
CA ALA A 59 4.50 0.67 -33.71
C ALA A 59 3.40 -0.03 -34.52
N HIS A 60 3.66 -1.24 -35.02
CA HIS A 60 2.66 -2.00 -35.76
C HIS A 60 1.48 -2.45 -34.88
N ALA A 61 1.75 -2.87 -33.64
CA ALA A 61 0.69 -3.18 -32.69
C ALA A 61 -0.18 -1.94 -32.40
N ARG A 62 0.45 -0.77 -32.25
CA ARG A 62 -0.26 0.51 -32.06
C ARG A 62 -1.15 0.85 -33.26
N GLU A 63 -0.66 0.69 -34.48
CA GLU A 63 -1.42 0.92 -35.71
C GLU A 63 -2.66 0.01 -35.80
N ILE A 64 -2.51 -1.28 -35.48
CA ILE A 64 -3.63 -2.23 -35.46
C ILE A 64 -4.68 -1.82 -34.41
N LEU A 65 -4.24 -1.43 -33.22
CA LEU A 65 -5.13 -0.98 -32.15
C LEU A 65 -5.87 0.31 -32.54
N GLU A 66 -5.19 1.26 -33.15
CA GLU A 66 -5.79 2.51 -33.64
C GLU A 66 -6.80 2.24 -34.75
N ALA A 67 -6.50 1.35 -35.70
CA ALA A 67 -7.43 0.92 -36.74
C ALA A 67 -8.67 0.21 -36.17
N ALA A 68 -8.54 -0.46 -35.02
CA ALA A 68 -9.64 -1.05 -34.28
C ALA A 68 -10.43 -0.03 -33.42
N GLY A 69 -10.04 1.25 -33.44
CA GLY A 69 -10.66 2.32 -32.66
C GLY A 69 -10.20 2.37 -31.20
N TYR A 70 -9.12 1.68 -30.86
CA TYR A 70 -8.54 1.66 -29.52
C TYR A 70 -7.33 2.61 -29.48
N THR A 71 -7.60 3.88 -29.16
CA THR A 71 -6.55 4.88 -28.96
C THR A 71 -6.18 4.90 -27.47
N PHE A 72 -4.93 4.60 -27.16
CA PHE A 72 -4.39 4.74 -25.82
C PHE A 72 -3.55 6.00 -25.75
N THR A 73 -3.93 6.94 -24.89
CA THR A 73 -3.07 8.10 -24.60
C THR A 73 -2.04 7.72 -23.55
N ASP A 74 -0.84 8.32 -23.66
CA ASP A 74 0.19 8.15 -22.63
C ASP A 74 -0.23 8.72 -21.27
N GLU A 75 -1.31 9.51 -21.24
CA GLU A 75 -1.93 10.09 -20.05
C GLU A 75 -2.81 9.06 -19.34
N GLU A 76 -3.72 8.39 -20.07
CA GLU A 76 -4.55 7.29 -19.55
C GLU A 76 -3.66 6.14 -19.03
N ALA A 77 -2.59 5.80 -19.75
CA ALA A 77 -1.61 4.81 -19.34
C ALA A 77 -1.00 5.09 -17.96
N LYS A 78 -0.64 6.36 -17.71
CA LYS A 78 -0.03 6.80 -16.46
C LYS A 78 -1.04 6.87 -15.34
N GLU A 79 -2.28 7.24 -15.65
CA GLU A 79 -3.37 7.26 -14.68
C GLU A 79 -3.68 5.84 -14.18
N ASP A 80 -3.79 4.86 -15.09
CA ASP A 80 -3.96 3.45 -14.74
C ASP A 80 -2.80 2.94 -13.87
N GLU A 81 -1.56 3.24 -14.24
CA GLU A 81 -0.39 2.85 -13.44
C GLU A 81 -0.41 3.50 -12.05
N HIS A 82 -0.83 4.78 -11.97
CA HIS A 82 -1.00 5.46 -10.70
C HIS A 82 -2.04 4.77 -9.83
N GLN A 83 -3.21 4.43 -10.39
CA GLN A 83 -4.27 3.73 -9.65
C GLN A 83 -3.80 2.37 -9.13
N VAL A 84 -3.09 1.59 -9.95
CA VAL A 84 -2.52 0.30 -9.52
C VAL A 84 -1.60 0.47 -8.31
N ARG A 85 -0.74 1.49 -8.32
CA ARG A 85 0.18 1.79 -7.21
C ARG A 85 -0.58 2.25 -5.96
N VAL A 86 -1.63 3.05 -6.10
CA VAL A 86 -2.49 3.49 -4.99
C VAL A 86 -3.17 2.30 -4.33
N LEU A 87 -3.80 1.42 -5.11
CA LEU A 87 -4.46 0.21 -4.60
C LEU A 87 -3.47 -0.73 -3.90
N ALA A 88 -2.26 -0.89 -4.45
CA ALA A 88 -1.20 -1.67 -3.81
C ALA A 88 -0.79 -1.07 -2.44
N GLY A 89 -0.72 0.27 -2.34
CA GLY A 89 -0.46 0.98 -1.09
C GLY A 89 -1.53 0.73 -0.04
N TYR A 90 -2.81 0.80 -0.41
CA TYR A 90 -3.91 0.49 0.50
C TYR A 90 -3.89 -0.96 0.96
N LYS A 91 -3.57 -1.92 0.09
CA LYS A 91 -3.39 -3.34 0.47
C LYS A 91 -2.27 -3.51 1.50
N ALA A 92 -1.14 -2.83 1.29
CA ALA A 92 -0.03 -2.86 2.24
C ALA A 92 -0.38 -2.22 3.59
N ALA A 93 -1.22 -1.17 3.59
CA ALA A 93 -1.68 -0.52 4.81
C ALA A 93 -2.50 -1.47 5.70
N LEU A 94 -3.29 -2.39 5.12
CA LEU A 94 -4.09 -3.37 5.87
C LEU A 94 -3.24 -4.31 6.73
N THR A 95 -2.07 -4.70 6.25
CA THR A 95 -1.16 -5.61 6.96
C THR A 95 -0.12 -4.88 7.82
N ASN A 96 -0.03 -3.56 7.73
CA ASN A 96 0.97 -2.78 8.43
C ASN A 96 0.55 -2.55 9.91
N PRO A 97 1.30 -3.06 10.90
CA PRO A 97 0.96 -2.89 12.32
C PRO A 97 1.08 -1.43 12.79
N ARG A 98 1.76 -0.55 12.04
CA ARG A 98 1.90 0.89 12.36
C ARG A 98 0.72 1.73 11.90
N VAL A 99 -0.21 1.16 11.13
CA VAL A 99 -1.41 1.84 10.67
C VAL A 99 -2.51 1.62 11.70
N SER A 100 -3.20 2.69 12.11
CA SER A 100 -4.31 2.60 13.05
C SER A 100 -5.45 1.76 12.48
N GLU A 101 -6.27 1.16 13.35
CA GLU A 101 -7.42 0.37 12.90
C GLU A 101 -8.42 1.21 12.11
N GLU A 102 -8.63 2.47 12.48
CA GLU A 102 -9.46 3.42 11.73
C GLU A 102 -8.93 3.63 10.29
N ALA A 103 -7.61 3.80 10.13
CA ALA A 103 -7.00 3.96 8.82
C ALA A 103 -7.05 2.66 7.99
N LYS A 104 -6.99 1.49 8.63
CA LYS A 104 -7.20 0.19 7.96
C LYS A 104 -8.64 0.02 7.51
N GLU A 105 -9.61 0.46 8.30
CA GLU A 105 -11.02 0.41 7.93
C GLU A 105 -11.29 1.26 6.68
N HIS A 106 -10.80 2.50 6.67
CA HIS A 106 -10.84 3.35 5.49
C HIS A 106 -10.14 2.71 4.27
N ALA A 107 -8.98 2.07 4.48
CA ALA A 107 -8.29 1.34 3.41
C ALA A 107 -9.14 0.18 2.85
N ARG A 108 -9.88 -0.56 3.69
CA ARG A 108 -10.78 -1.64 3.22
C ARG A 108 -11.95 -1.08 2.43
N GLU A 109 -12.54 0.03 2.87
CA GLU A 109 -13.65 0.68 2.16
C GLU A 109 -13.22 1.14 0.77
N TYR A 110 -12.08 1.84 0.68
CA TYR A 110 -11.52 2.29 -0.58
C TYR A 110 -11.24 1.13 -1.53
N LEU A 111 -10.64 0.04 -1.04
CA LEU A 111 -10.38 -1.17 -1.83
C LEU A 111 -11.67 -1.85 -2.30
N LYS A 112 -12.75 -1.87 -1.50
CA LYS A 112 -14.04 -2.42 -1.93
C LYS A 112 -14.69 -1.58 -3.03
N GLU A 113 -14.67 -0.27 -2.90
CA GLU A 113 -15.21 0.66 -3.91
C GLU A 113 -14.52 0.46 -5.27
N HIS A 114 -13.22 0.20 -5.25
CA HIS A 114 -12.41 -0.04 -6.45
C HIS A 114 -12.32 -1.51 -6.86
N ASN A 115 -13.17 -2.39 -6.30
CA ASN A 115 -13.22 -3.84 -6.58
C ASN A 115 -11.85 -4.55 -6.45
N ALA A 116 -11.03 -4.10 -5.50
CA ALA A 116 -9.67 -4.56 -5.28
C ALA A 116 -9.49 -5.37 -3.99
N LEU A 117 -10.57 -5.67 -3.26
CA LEU A 117 -10.58 -6.47 -2.02
C LEU A 117 -10.86 -7.95 -2.28
#